data_AF-A0A2C9LAY7-F1
#
_entry.id   AF-A0A2C9LAY7-F1
#
_cell.length_a   1.000
_cell.length_b   1.000
_cell.length_c   1.000
_cell.angle_alpha   90.00
_cell.angle_beta   90.00
_cell.angle_gamma   90.00
#
_symmetry.space_group_name_H-M   'P 1'
#
loop_
_entity.id
_entity.type
_entity.pdbx_description
1 polymer ?
#
loop_
_entity_poly.entity_id
_entity_poly.type
_entity_poly.pdbx_seq_one_letter_code
_entity_poly.pdbx_strand_id
1 'polypeptide(L)'
;MEYQSLFIATLLTVFAVASSQQQPPATDKCMEEFQNVFNLCINEVKLSPGNVLWFITNGTSPKSEAPANPETFKTQVCSVQQPMGACIVDKLNPVLNSTICSGASTGTNYLEIVRNQLGLLFSTYDSKCMHACRSTLITDIRECYSSNGVDGSLFANNASNGAVLGTSQVEVNKFCGAKDKIVPCMQAKIDACPEAPQILQSVGVDFTIFNKVVNILCAHGSAYLDSLVLFSRSCQQRG
;
A
#
# COMPACT_ATOMS: atom_id res chain seq x y z
N MET A 1 1.05 -15.73 -18.06
CA MET A 1 0.64 -14.33 -17.84
C MET A 1 1.91 -13.53 -17.56
N GLU A 2 2.56 -13.14 -18.65
CA GLU A 2 3.76 -12.31 -18.66
C GLU A 2 3.32 -10.85 -18.78
N TYR A 3 3.49 -10.05 -17.73
CA TYR A 3 3.49 -8.58 -17.80
C TYR A 3 4.16 -8.03 -16.54
N GLN A 4 5.48 -8.13 -16.41
CA GLN A 4 6.22 -7.42 -15.34
C GLN A 4 7.59 -6.84 -15.72
N SER A 5 7.99 -6.84 -16.99
CA SER A 5 9.34 -6.36 -17.38
C SER A 5 9.38 -5.03 -18.15
N LEU A 6 8.39 -4.15 -18.02
CA LEU A 6 8.39 -2.86 -18.74
C LEU A 6 7.81 -1.70 -17.92
N PHE A 7 8.44 -1.37 -16.79
CA PHE A 7 8.17 -0.11 -16.07
C PHE A 7 9.42 0.56 -15.48
N ILE A 8 10.64 0.23 -15.95
CA ILE A 8 11.91 0.77 -15.41
C ILE A 8 12.60 1.75 -16.40
N ALA A 9 11.87 2.41 -17.31
CA ALA A 9 12.51 3.27 -18.33
C ALA A 9 11.95 4.69 -18.48
N THR A 10 11.06 5.18 -17.60
CA THR A 10 10.41 6.49 -17.83
C THR A 10 10.25 7.36 -16.58
N LEU A 11 11.25 7.41 -15.68
CA LEU A 11 11.17 8.21 -14.44
C LEU A 11 12.45 8.98 -14.08
N LEU A 12 13.14 9.57 -15.07
CA LEU A 12 14.35 10.39 -14.84
C LEU A 12 14.40 11.69 -15.66
N THR A 13 13.26 12.38 -15.86
CA THR A 13 13.25 13.65 -16.62
C THR A 13 12.66 14.86 -15.88
N VAL A 14 12.42 14.79 -14.56
CA VAL A 14 11.87 15.94 -13.81
C VAL A 14 12.90 16.65 -12.91
N PHE A 15 14.08 16.06 -12.68
CA PHE A 15 15.17 16.74 -11.95
C PHE A 15 16.35 17.19 -12.82
N ALA A 16 16.34 16.90 -14.13
CA ALA A 16 17.35 17.37 -15.08
C ALA A 16 16.80 18.54 -15.92
N VAL A 17 16.78 19.75 -15.34
CA VAL A 17 16.63 20.99 -16.11
C VAL A 17 17.98 21.69 -16.19
N ALA A 18 18.86 21.15 -17.02
CA ALA A 18 19.97 21.81 -17.71
C ALA A 18 20.40 20.79 -18.77
N SER A 19 20.24 20.99 -20.08
CA SER A 19 20.62 22.17 -20.85
C SER A 19 20.05 22.08 -22.28
N SER A 20 19.17 23.00 -22.67
CA SER A 20 19.11 23.66 -23.99
C SER A 20 17.88 24.57 -24.05
N GLN A 21 18.11 25.88 -23.97
CA GLN A 21 17.15 26.95 -24.30
C GLN A 21 15.69 26.77 -23.85
N GLN A 22 15.43 26.91 -22.55
CA GLN A 22 14.16 27.43 -22.05
C GLN A 22 14.48 28.20 -20.75
N GLN A 23 14.06 29.46 -20.68
CA GLN A 23 14.13 30.30 -19.48
C GLN A 23 13.74 29.49 -18.24
N PRO A 24 14.39 29.73 -17.07
CA PRO A 24 14.01 29.05 -15.83
C PRO A 24 12.51 29.26 -15.63
N PRO A 25 11.67 28.21 -15.54
CA PRO A 25 10.27 28.41 -15.23
C PRO A 25 10.23 29.15 -13.89
N ALA A 26 9.59 30.32 -13.86
CA ALA A 26 9.27 30.99 -12.61
C ALA A 26 8.72 29.91 -11.68
N THR A 27 9.34 29.72 -10.51
CA THR A 27 8.90 28.69 -9.57
C THR A 27 7.48 29.06 -9.18
N ASP A 28 6.51 28.31 -9.69
CA ASP A 28 5.10 28.59 -9.43
C ASP A 28 4.86 28.49 -7.92
N LYS A 29 4.13 29.44 -7.37
CA LYS A 29 3.84 29.54 -5.94
C LYS A 29 3.26 28.24 -5.37
N CYS A 30 2.51 27.47 -6.17
CA CYS A 30 2.01 26.15 -5.76
C CYS A 30 3.15 25.15 -5.48
N MET A 31 4.18 25.13 -6.34
CA MET A 31 5.33 24.24 -6.19
C MET A 31 6.25 24.66 -5.03
N GLU A 32 6.34 25.95 -4.77
CA GLU A 32 7.04 26.49 -3.60
C GLU A 32 6.36 26.06 -2.30
N GLU A 33 5.04 26.26 -2.20
CA GLU A 33 4.25 25.83 -1.03
C GLU A 33 4.31 24.31 -0.82
N PHE A 34 4.26 23.54 -1.90
CA PHE A 34 4.47 22.09 -1.84
C PHE A 34 5.83 21.72 -1.23
N GLN A 35 6.92 22.33 -1.71
CA GLN A 35 8.27 22.08 -1.18
C GLN A 35 8.38 22.52 0.29
N ASN A 36 7.76 23.64 0.66
CA ASN A 36 7.75 24.14 2.02
C ASN A 36 7.02 23.18 2.97
N VAL A 37 5.84 22.69 2.59
CA VAL A 37 5.09 21.69 3.36
C VAL A 37 5.88 20.39 3.50
N PHE A 38 6.47 19.91 2.41
CA PHE A 38 7.27 18.68 2.41
C PHE A 38 8.46 18.79 3.37
N ASN A 39 9.23 19.87 3.28
CA ASN A 39 10.38 20.13 4.16
C ASN A 39 9.96 20.34 5.61
N LEU A 40 8.86 21.04 5.85
CA LEU A 40 8.30 21.24 7.19
C LEU A 40 7.99 19.89 7.86
N CYS A 41 7.30 19.00 7.16
CA CYS A 41 6.96 17.69 7.70
C CYS A 41 8.17 16.79 7.95
N ILE A 42 9.18 16.87 7.09
CA ILE A 42 10.46 16.17 7.31
C ILE A 42 11.17 16.70 8.57
N ASN A 43 11.17 18.01 8.77
CA ASN A 43 11.78 18.64 9.94
C ASN A 43 10.99 18.32 11.23
N GLU A 44 9.66 18.22 11.17
CA GLU A 44 8.82 17.83 12.32
C GLU A 44 9.17 16.43 12.84
N VAL A 45 9.52 15.50 11.94
CA VAL A 45 10.03 14.16 12.30
C VAL A 45 11.55 14.13 12.54
N LYS A 46 12.19 15.30 12.64
CA LYS A 46 13.62 15.49 12.95
C LYS A 46 14.58 14.85 11.95
N LEU A 47 14.19 14.77 10.68
CA LEU A 47 15.04 14.30 9.60
C LEU A 47 15.55 15.48 8.76
N SER A 48 16.65 15.27 8.04
CA SER A 48 17.16 16.25 7.08
C SER A 48 16.40 16.14 5.75
N PRO A 49 15.83 17.23 5.21
CA PRO A 49 15.24 17.23 3.87
C PRO A 49 16.19 16.76 2.78
N GLY A 50 17.48 17.11 2.87
CA GLY A 50 18.51 16.66 1.94
C GLY A 50 18.68 15.14 1.96
N ASN A 51 18.72 14.53 3.15
CA ASN A 51 18.86 13.07 3.30
C ASN A 51 17.59 12.33 2.86
N VAL A 52 16.40 12.86 3.15
CA VAL A 52 15.13 12.27 2.67
C VAL A 52 15.04 12.36 1.15
N LEU A 53 15.39 13.51 0.55
CA LEU A 53 15.46 13.65 -0.91
C LEU A 53 16.48 12.70 -1.53
N TRP A 54 17.64 12.51 -0.90
CA TRP A 54 18.62 11.53 -1.35
C TRP A 54 18.06 10.11 -1.31
N PHE A 55 17.38 9.76 -0.22
CA PHE A 55 16.77 8.45 -0.04
C PHE A 55 15.68 8.18 -1.07
N ILE A 56 14.81 9.15 -1.38
CA ILE A 56 13.72 8.95 -2.34
C ILE A 56 14.24 9.00 -3.78
N THR A 57 15.19 9.86 -4.11
CA THR A 57 15.68 10.06 -5.49
C THR A 57 16.94 9.26 -5.82
N ASN A 58 17.45 8.46 -4.89
CA ASN A 58 18.73 7.75 -5.02
C ASN A 58 19.91 8.69 -5.34
N GLY A 59 19.91 9.88 -4.74
CA GLY A 59 20.95 10.90 -4.93
C GLY A 59 20.94 11.63 -6.27
N THR A 60 19.89 11.46 -7.09
CA THR A 60 19.82 12.11 -8.41
C THR A 60 19.31 13.55 -8.37
N SER A 61 18.71 13.98 -7.24
CA SER A 61 18.26 15.36 -7.07
C SER A 61 19.43 16.30 -6.74
N PRO A 62 19.53 17.49 -7.37
CA PRO A 62 20.55 18.48 -7.05
C PRO A 62 20.52 19.00 -5.60
N LYS A 63 19.36 18.90 -4.93
CA LYS A 63 19.16 19.31 -3.54
C LYS A 63 19.35 18.17 -2.54
N SER A 64 19.73 16.97 -3.02
CA SER A 64 19.89 15.80 -2.16
C SER A 64 21.27 15.77 -1.52
N GLU A 65 21.33 15.22 -0.31
CA GLU A 65 22.55 15.05 0.48
C GLU A 65 22.61 13.62 0.99
N ALA A 66 23.70 12.90 0.73
CA ALA A 66 23.85 11.54 1.22
C ALA A 66 23.93 11.53 2.77
N PRO A 67 23.17 10.66 3.47
CA PRO A 67 23.33 10.51 4.90
C PRO A 67 24.69 9.88 5.23
N ALA A 68 25.23 10.19 6.41
CA ALA A 68 26.50 9.63 6.87
C ALA A 68 26.50 8.09 6.96
N ASN A 69 25.35 7.50 7.31
CA ASN A 69 25.14 6.05 7.29
C ASN A 69 23.79 5.72 6.63
N PRO A 70 23.77 5.22 5.38
CA PRO A 70 22.54 4.92 4.66
C PRO A 70 21.65 3.89 5.34
N GLU A 71 22.20 2.85 5.99
CA GLU A 71 21.42 1.80 6.64
C GLU A 71 20.76 2.30 7.92
N THR A 72 21.50 3.02 8.75
CA THR A 72 20.92 3.66 9.95
C THR A 72 19.86 4.69 9.57
N PHE A 73 20.13 5.48 8.52
CA PHE A 73 19.16 6.43 8.01
C PHE A 73 17.91 5.74 7.48
N LYS A 74 18.04 4.61 6.76
CA LYS A 74 16.91 3.80 6.30
C LYS A 74 16.03 3.37 7.47
N THR A 75 16.59 2.84 8.55
CA THR A 75 15.82 2.46 9.74
C THR A 75 15.08 3.65 10.34
N GLN A 76 15.75 4.80 10.47
CA GLN A 76 15.15 6.02 11.01
C GLN A 76 14.02 6.55 10.12
N VAL A 77 14.28 6.76 8.83
CA VAL A 77 13.31 7.30 7.89
C VAL A 77 12.12 6.36 7.74
N CYS A 78 12.30 5.04 7.71
CA CYS A 78 11.17 4.11 7.62
C CYS A 78 10.33 4.05 8.91
N SER A 79 10.93 4.28 10.09
CA SER A 79 10.18 4.31 11.36
C SER A 79 9.19 5.48 11.47
N VAL A 80 9.42 6.56 10.71
CA VAL A 80 8.58 7.76 10.72
C VAL A 80 7.73 7.92 9.45
N GLN A 81 7.62 6.88 8.61
CA GLN A 81 6.86 6.93 7.36
C GLN A 81 5.40 7.34 7.58
N GLN A 82 4.73 6.74 8.56
CA GLN A 82 3.33 7.04 8.89
C GLN A 82 3.13 8.48 9.40
N PRO A 83 3.84 8.95 10.46
CA PRO A 83 3.67 10.33 10.93
C PRO A 83 4.09 11.37 9.90
N MET A 84 5.13 11.12 9.09
CA MET A 84 5.53 12.03 8.02
C MET A 84 4.48 12.09 6.90
N GLY A 85 3.93 10.93 6.50
CA GLY A 85 2.83 10.85 5.53
C GLY A 85 1.58 11.58 6.00
N ALA A 86 1.18 11.37 7.26
CA ALA A 86 0.04 12.06 7.87
C ALA A 86 0.24 13.58 7.89
N CYS A 87 1.42 14.06 8.28
CA CYS A 87 1.75 15.49 8.25
C CYS A 87 1.62 16.08 6.85
N ILE A 88 2.19 15.40 5.84
CA ILE A 88 2.18 15.91 4.46
C ILE A 88 0.74 15.99 3.95
N VAL A 89 -0.08 14.96 4.17
CA VAL A 89 -1.48 14.98 3.74
C VAL A 89 -2.26 16.10 4.45
N ASP A 90 -2.10 16.24 5.76
CA ASP A 90 -2.79 17.25 6.56
C ASP A 90 -2.46 18.68 6.09
N LYS A 91 -1.17 18.99 5.95
CA LYS A 91 -0.69 20.35 5.61
C LYS A 91 -0.79 20.67 4.13
N LEU A 92 -0.78 19.66 3.26
CA LEU A 92 -0.88 19.87 1.81
C LEU A 92 -2.34 20.01 1.34
N ASN A 93 -3.31 19.40 2.04
CA ASN A 93 -4.73 19.53 1.69
C ASN A 93 -5.21 20.99 1.54
N PRO A 94 -4.88 21.93 2.45
CA PRO A 94 -5.22 23.34 2.27
C PRO A 94 -4.59 23.97 1.02
N VAL A 95 -3.35 23.60 0.69
CA VAL A 95 -2.63 24.11 -0.49
C VAL A 95 -3.31 23.62 -1.77
N LEU A 96 -3.65 22.33 -1.84
CA LEU A 96 -4.34 21.72 -2.98
C LEU A 96 -5.75 22.26 -3.19
N ASN A 97 -6.44 22.65 -2.12
CA ASN A 97 -7.78 23.24 -2.20
C ASN A 97 -7.76 24.76 -2.39
N SER A 98 -6.58 25.39 -2.39
CA SER A 98 -6.44 26.82 -2.62
C SER A 98 -6.44 27.16 -4.11
N THR A 99 -6.74 28.41 -4.43
CA THR A 99 -6.65 28.91 -5.81
C THR A 99 -5.20 29.04 -6.31
N ILE A 100 -4.20 28.82 -5.44
CA ILE A 100 -2.78 28.92 -5.76
C ILE A 100 -2.36 27.80 -6.70
N CYS A 101 -2.98 26.62 -6.59
CA CYS A 101 -2.67 25.45 -7.42
C CYS A 101 -3.65 25.25 -8.59
N SER A 102 -4.72 26.07 -8.67
CA SER A 102 -5.68 26.05 -9.77
C SER A 102 -5.21 27.00 -10.88
N GLY A 103 -4.59 26.47 -11.92
CA GLY A 103 -4.31 27.23 -13.14
C GLY A 103 -5.60 27.61 -13.89
N ALA A 104 -5.57 28.73 -14.61
CA ALA A 104 -6.68 29.17 -15.45
C ALA A 104 -6.83 28.36 -16.76
N SER A 105 -5.89 27.44 -17.06
CA SER A 105 -5.89 26.61 -18.28
C SER A 105 -5.52 25.16 -17.97
N THR A 106 -5.98 24.23 -18.81
CA THR A 106 -5.72 22.78 -18.74
C THR A 106 -4.22 22.40 -18.77
N GLY A 107 -3.32 23.32 -19.12
CA GLY A 107 -1.85 23.14 -19.07
C GLY A 107 -1.15 23.79 -17.87
N THR A 108 -1.87 24.49 -16.99
CA THR A 108 -1.34 25.14 -15.77
C THR A 108 -1.96 24.57 -14.49
N ASN A 109 -2.62 23.40 -14.59
CA ASN A 109 -3.20 22.73 -13.44
C ASN A 109 -2.10 22.02 -12.62
N TYR A 110 -1.40 22.80 -11.79
CA TYR A 110 -0.35 22.30 -10.90
C TYR A 110 -0.88 21.29 -9.87
N LEU A 111 -2.19 21.21 -9.67
CA LEU A 111 -2.83 20.19 -8.82
C LEU A 111 -2.46 18.76 -9.26
N GLU A 112 -2.54 18.47 -10.56
CA GLU A 112 -2.22 17.13 -11.08
C GLU A 112 -0.72 16.85 -10.99
N ILE A 113 0.11 17.87 -11.26
CA ILE A 113 1.56 17.77 -11.16
C ILE A 113 1.97 17.46 -9.71
N VAL A 114 1.44 18.20 -8.73
CA VAL A 114 1.72 17.99 -7.31
C VAL A 114 1.24 16.62 -6.85
N ARG A 115 0.03 16.19 -7.24
CA ARG A 115 -0.49 14.86 -6.91
C ARG A 115 0.36 13.74 -7.50
N ASN A 116 0.78 13.87 -8.76
CA ASN A 116 1.64 12.89 -9.42
C ASN A 116 3.02 12.82 -8.74
N GLN A 117 3.62 13.97 -8.42
CA GLN A 117 4.90 13.99 -7.68
C GLN A 117 4.76 13.38 -6.30
N LEU A 118 3.69 13.71 -5.57
CA LEU A 118 3.40 13.14 -4.26
C LEU A 118 3.28 11.61 -4.33
N GLY A 119 2.52 11.11 -5.32
CA GLY A 119 2.35 9.68 -5.56
C GLY A 119 3.68 8.99 -5.86
N LEU A 120 4.52 9.57 -6.71
CA LEU A 120 5.85 9.01 -7.04
C LEU A 120 6.80 9.00 -5.84
N LEU A 121 6.84 10.09 -5.08
CA LEU A 121 7.70 10.20 -3.89
C LEU A 121 7.28 9.16 -2.85
N PHE A 122 5.99 9.08 -2.53
CA PHE A 122 5.50 8.10 -1.55
C PHE A 122 5.58 6.66 -2.04
N SER A 123 5.37 6.39 -3.34
CA SER A 123 5.54 5.04 -3.88
C SER A 123 7.00 4.57 -3.78
N THR A 124 7.94 5.46 -4.09
CA THR A 124 9.37 5.13 -3.97
C THR A 124 9.77 4.99 -2.50
N TYR A 125 9.27 5.86 -1.64
CA TYR A 125 9.51 5.79 -0.21
C TYR A 125 8.96 4.50 0.40
N ASP A 126 7.71 4.14 0.05
CA ASP A 126 7.03 2.93 0.48
C ASP A 126 7.77 1.67 0.00
N SER A 127 8.17 1.61 -1.27
CA SER A 127 8.91 0.45 -1.78
C SER A 127 10.28 0.25 -1.10
N LYS A 128 10.95 1.33 -0.68
CA LYS A 128 12.23 1.26 0.05
C LYS A 128 12.05 0.90 1.52
N CYS A 129 10.92 1.25 2.12
CA CYS A 129 10.61 0.97 3.52
C CYS A 129 9.80 -0.31 3.74
N MET A 130 9.29 -0.89 2.66
CA MET A 130 8.52 -2.13 2.67
C MET A 130 9.25 -3.24 3.42
N HIS A 131 8.60 -3.78 4.45
CA HIS A 131 9.06 -4.96 5.13
C HIS A 131 8.99 -6.17 4.19
N ALA A 132 9.97 -7.09 4.29
CA ALA A 132 10.05 -8.26 3.42
C ALA A 132 8.77 -9.13 3.43
N CYS A 133 8.04 -9.13 4.55
CA CYS A 133 6.78 -9.85 4.67
C CYS A 133 5.64 -9.30 3.80
N ARG A 134 5.70 -8.05 3.32
CA ARG A 134 4.59 -7.45 2.59
C ARG A 134 4.24 -8.17 1.30
N SER A 135 5.27 -8.67 0.61
CA SER A 135 5.10 -9.42 -0.64
C SER A 135 4.75 -10.89 -0.42
N THR A 136 4.99 -11.44 0.77
CA THR A 136 4.83 -12.88 1.04
C THR A 136 3.63 -13.19 1.93
N LEU A 137 3.15 -12.27 2.77
CA LEU A 137 2.18 -12.56 3.82
C LEU A 137 0.93 -13.28 3.31
N ILE A 138 0.34 -12.83 2.19
CA ILE A 138 -0.84 -13.49 1.62
C ILE A 138 -0.51 -14.92 1.20
N THR A 139 0.64 -15.12 0.53
CA THR A 139 1.12 -16.46 0.16
C THR A 139 1.37 -17.33 1.38
N ASP A 140 2.05 -16.80 2.40
CA ASP A 140 2.34 -17.49 3.66
C ASP A 140 1.06 -17.92 4.40
N ILE A 141 0.01 -17.09 4.34
CA ILE A 141 -1.31 -17.42 4.87
C ILE A 141 -2.00 -18.52 4.03
N ARG A 142 -1.90 -18.46 2.70
CA ARG A 142 -2.44 -19.52 1.82
C ARG A 142 -1.74 -20.86 2.04
N GLU A 143 -0.46 -20.85 2.37
CA GLU A 143 0.27 -22.06 2.76
C GLU A 143 -0.32 -22.70 4.01
N CYS A 144 -0.79 -21.92 4.99
CA CYS A 144 -1.47 -22.48 6.17
C CYS A 144 -2.70 -23.34 5.81
N TYR A 145 -3.42 -22.99 4.74
CA TYR A 145 -4.52 -23.79 4.21
C TYR A 145 -3.98 -25.05 3.53
N SER A 146 -3.08 -24.87 2.55
CA SER A 146 -2.54 -25.93 1.70
C SER A 146 -1.81 -27.01 2.51
N SER A 147 -1.00 -26.63 3.50
CA SER A 147 -0.29 -27.56 4.39
C SER A 147 -1.22 -28.39 5.28
N ASN A 148 -2.48 -27.96 5.43
CA ASN A 148 -3.53 -28.71 6.14
C ASN A 148 -4.55 -29.34 5.17
N GLY A 149 -4.18 -29.44 3.89
CA GLY A 149 -4.97 -30.07 2.84
C GLY A 149 -6.12 -29.22 2.33
N VAL A 150 -6.34 -27.99 2.81
CA VAL A 150 -7.39 -27.12 2.28
C VAL A 150 -6.83 -26.33 1.10
N ASP A 151 -7.66 -26.02 0.10
CA ASP A 151 -7.20 -25.17 -1.00
C ASP A 151 -6.86 -23.76 -0.49
N GLY A 152 -5.58 -23.37 -0.60
CA GLY A 152 -5.12 -22.03 -0.24
C GLY A 152 -5.71 -20.93 -1.11
N SER A 153 -6.20 -21.24 -2.31
CA SER A 153 -6.87 -20.27 -3.17
C SER A 153 -8.19 -19.74 -2.58
N LEU A 154 -8.73 -20.37 -1.53
CA LEU A 154 -9.92 -19.89 -0.82
C LEU A 154 -9.66 -18.60 -0.04
N PHE A 155 -8.42 -18.35 0.39
CA PHE A 155 -8.05 -17.15 1.13
C PHE A 155 -7.70 -15.96 0.22
N ALA A 156 -8.38 -14.83 0.47
CA ALA A 156 -8.13 -13.53 -0.17
C ALA A 156 -8.00 -13.63 -1.71
N ASN A 157 -8.92 -14.38 -2.32
CA ASN A 157 -8.99 -14.55 -3.77
C ASN A 157 -10.31 -13.96 -4.26
N ASN A 158 -10.23 -12.99 -5.18
CA ASN A 158 -11.42 -12.38 -5.76
C ASN A 158 -12.26 -13.41 -6.53
N ALA A 159 -11.64 -14.50 -7.02
CA ALA A 159 -12.36 -15.58 -7.70
C ALA A 159 -13.19 -16.47 -6.76
N SER A 160 -12.89 -16.49 -5.46
CA SER A 160 -13.65 -17.33 -4.52
C SER A 160 -14.97 -16.68 -4.06
N ASN A 161 -15.29 -15.45 -4.49
CA ASN A 161 -16.51 -14.72 -4.09
C ASN A 161 -16.73 -14.71 -2.56
N GLY A 162 -15.66 -14.67 -1.77
CA GLY A 162 -15.73 -14.71 -0.32
C GLY A 162 -15.94 -16.11 0.29
N ALA A 163 -15.84 -17.18 -0.50
CA ALA A 163 -15.98 -18.56 -0.06
C ALA A 163 -14.76 -19.07 0.73
N VAL A 164 -14.50 -18.48 1.90
CA VAL A 164 -13.29 -18.73 2.70
C VAL A 164 -13.19 -20.14 3.29
N LEU A 165 -14.32 -20.85 3.47
CA LEU A 165 -14.33 -22.26 3.92
C LEU A 165 -14.41 -23.25 2.75
N GLY A 166 -14.65 -22.77 1.53
CA GLY A 166 -15.01 -23.60 0.38
C GLY A 166 -16.40 -23.31 -0.17
N THR A 167 -16.72 -23.94 -1.29
CA THR A 167 -17.99 -23.79 -2.04
C THR A 167 -18.86 -25.05 -2.00
N SER A 168 -18.37 -26.11 -1.36
CA SER A 168 -19.09 -27.38 -1.19
C SER A 168 -19.02 -27.87 0.26
N GLN A 169 -19.95 -28.75 0.64
CA GLN A 169 -19.96 -29.35 1.98
C GLN A 169 -18.65 -30.11 2.28
N VAL A 170 -18.05 -30.74 1.26
CA VAL A 170 -16.78 -31.46 1.41
C VAL A 170 -15.65 -30.51 1.77
N GLU A 171 -15.52 -29.38 1.08
CA GLU A 171 -14.50 -28.37 1.36
C GLU A 171 -14.71 -27.72 2.73
N VAL A 172 -15.97 -27.37 3.06
CA VAL A 172 -16.33 -26.82 4.38
C VAL A 172 -15.93 -27.80 5.48
N ASN A 173 -16.28 -29.08 5.35
CA ASN A 173 -15.90 -30.10 6.34
C ASN A 173 -14.38 -30.24 6.44
N LYS A 174 -13.66 -30.14 5.33
CA LYS A 174 -12.19 -30.21 5.29
C LYS A 174 -11.56 -29.03 6.04
N PHE A 175 -12.00 -27.81 5.76
CA PHE A 175 -11.55 -26.63 6.50
C PHE A 175 -11.89 -26.74 7.98
N CYS A 176 -13.14 -27.05 8.31
CA CYS A 176 -13.61 -27.08 9.70
C CYS A 176 -12.94 -28.18 10.53
N GLY A 177 -12.59 -29.31 9.92
CA GLY A 177 -11.78 -30.35 10.57
C GLY A 177 -10.31 -29.97 10.79
N ALA A 178 -9.80 -28.97 10.06
CA ALA A 178 -8.43 -28.49 10.15
C ALA A 178 -8.29 -27.09 10.79
N LYS A 179 -9.41 -26.43 11.14
CA LYS A 179 -9.45 -25.03 11.57
C LYS A 179 -8.50 -24.74 12.74
N ASP A 180 -8.39 -25.68 13.69
CA ASP A 180 -7.57 -25.52 14.89
C ASP A 180 -6.07 -25.62 14.61
N LYS A 181 -5.68 -25.97 13.36
CA LYS A 181 -4.30 -25.87 12.86
C LYS A 181 -4.13 -24.68 11.92
N ILE A 182 -5.11 -24.44 11.06
CA ILE A 182 -5.07 -23.35 10.07
C ILE A 182 -5.06 -21.99 10.76
N VAL A 183 -6.01 -21.73 11.66
CA VAL A 183 -6.17 -20.42 12.29
C VAL A 183 -4.95 -20.02 13.12
N PRO A 184 -4.36 -20.89 13.99
CA PRO A 184 -3.12 -20.54 14.68
C PRO A 184 -1.92 -20.35 13.73
N CYS A 185 -1.82 -21.12 12.64
CA CYS A 185 -0.79 -20.90 11.63
C CYS A 185 -0.91 -19.50 11.01
N MET A 186 -2.12 -19.09 10.63
CA MET A 186 -2.37 -17.76 10.08
C MET A 186 -2.00 -16.66 11.08
N GLN A 187 -2.42 -16.80 12.35
CA GLN A 187 -2.08 -15.85 13.41
C GLN A 187 -0.57 -15.70 13.55
N ALA A 188 0.19 -16.81 13.54
CA ALA A 188 1.64 -16.76 13.62
C ALA A 188 2.29 -16.01 12.45
N LYS A 189 1.76 -16.16 11.22
CA LYS A 189 2.24 -15.40 10.05
C LYS A 189 1.92 -13.91 10.16
N ILE A 190 0.74 -13.58 10.69
CA ILE A 190 0.28 -12.21 10.92
C ILE A 190 1.14 -11.53 11.99
N ASP A 191 1.37 -12.19 13.13
CA ASP A 191 2.16 -11.67 14.23
C ASP A 191 3.64 -11.44 13.85
N ALA A 192 4.17 -12.27 12.93
CA ALA A 192 5.51 -12.13 12.40
C ALA A 192 5.67 -10.98 11.38
N CYS A 193 4.57 -10.37 10.91
CA CYS A 193 4.57 -9.34 9.90
C CYS A 193 4.03 -8.01 10.46
N PRO A 194 4.89 -7.01 10.74
CA PRO A 194 4.45 -5.73 11.30
C PRO A 194 3.44 -4.97 10.41
N GLU A 195 3.46 -5.21 9.11
CA GLU A 195 2.56 -4.60 8.13
C GLU A 195 1.26 -5.40 7.90
N ALA A 196 1.07 -6.52 8.63
CA ALA A 196 -0.09 -7.39 8.43
C ALA A 196 -1.44 -6.68 8.52
N PRO A 197 -1.70 -5.77 9.48
CA PRO A 197 -2.99 -5.07 9.55
C PRO A 197 -3.34 -4.33 8.25
N GLN A 198 -2.37 -3.60 7.67
CA GLN A 198 -2.57 -2.84 6.43
C GLN A 198 -2.74 -3.77 5.22
N ILE A 199 -1.93 -4.82 5.13
CA ILE A 199 -2.00 -5.79 4.03
C ILE A 199 -3.36 -6.50 4.05
N LEU A 200 -3.78 -7.00 5.21
CA LEU A 200 -5.06 -7.71 5.36
C LEU A 200 -6.25 -6.78 5.09
N GLN A 201 -6.20 -5.53 5.55
CA GLN A 201 -7.22 -4.54 5.25
C GLN A 201 -7.32 -4.28 3.73
N SER A 202 -6.20 -4.24 3.01
CA SER A 202 -6.19 -4.03 1.55
C SER A 202 -6.88 -5.15 0.76
N VAL A 203 -6.98 -6.36 1.35
CA VAL A 203 -7.72 -7.50 0.80
C VAL A 203 -9.07 -7.74 1.52
N GLY A 204 -9.53 -6.78 2.32
CA GLY A 204 -10.82 -6.83 3.00
C GLY A 204 -10.92 -7.84 4.15
N VAL A 205 -9.78 -8.25 4.73
CA VAL A 205 -9.72 -9.22 5.82
C VAL A 205 -9.44 -8.52 7.15
N ASP A 206 -10.33 -8.72 8.12
CA ASP A 206 -10.05 -8.49 9.54
C ASP A 206 -9.85 -9.86 10.20
N PHE A 207 -8.61 -10.16 10.62
CA PHE A 207 -8.29 -11.47 11.18
C PHE A 207 -8.99 -11.73 12.53
N THR A 208 -9.22 -10.68 13.32
CA THR A 208 -9.91 -10.81 14.62
C THR A 208 -11.36 -11.20 14.41
N ILE A 209 -12.03 -10.57 13.44
CA ILE A 209 -13.40 -10.94 13.05
C ILE A 209 -13.40 -12.32 12.42
N PHE A 210 -12.49 -12.58 11.48
CA PHE A 210 -12.35 -13.87 10.81
C PHE A 210 -12.27 -15.02 11.81
N ASN A 211 -11.35 -14.96 12.78
CA ASN A 211 -11.15 -15.99 13.81
C ASN A 211 -12.42 -16.25 14.64
N LYS A 212 -13.19 -15.21 14.98
CA LYS A 212 -14.47 -15.39 15.68
C LYS A 212 -15.51 -16.04 14.79
N VAL A 213 -15.61 -15.58 13.55
CA VAL A 213 -16.65 -15.98 12.59
C VAL A 213 -16.46 -17.41 12.11
N VAL A 214 -15.22 -17.89 11.90
CA VAL A 214 -14.99 -19.27 11.42
C VAL A 214 -15.56 -20.33 12.35
N ASN A 215 -15.59 -20.11 13.66
CA ASN A 215 -16.23 -21.04 14.60
C ASN A 215 -17.75 -21.13 14.37
N ILE A 216 -18.39 -19.98 14.11
CA ILE A 216 -19.82 -19.91 13.81
C ILE A 216 -20.12 -20.56 12.46
N LEU A 217 -19.33 -20.23 11.43
CA LEU A 217 -19.51 -20.79 10.09
C LEU A 217 -19.32 -22.31 10.08
N CYS A 218 -18.37 -22.83 10.85
CA CYS A 218 -18.18 -24.27 10.97
C CYS A 218 -19.31 -24.97 11.73
N ALA A 219 -19.95 -24.30 12.69
CA ALA A 219 -21.15 -24.83 13.35
C ALA A 219 -22.38 -24.83 12.43
N HIS A 220 -22.39 -23.96 11.42
CA HIS A 220 -23.53 -23.74 10.52
C HIS A 220 -23.13 -23.83 9.04
N GLY A 221 -22.41 -24.89 8.66
CA GLY A 221 -21.85 -25.04 7.30
C GLY A 221 -22.89 -24.98 6.17
N SER A 222 -24.11 -25.50 6.38
CA SER A 222 -25.19 -25.39 5.40
C SER A 222 -25.65 -23.95 5.18
N ALA A 223 -25.87 -23.19 6.27
CA ALA A 223 -26.27 -21.79 6.19
C ALA A 223 -25.19 -20.92 5.54
N TYR A 224 -23.91 -21.26 5.76
CA TYR A 224 -22.79 -20.64 5.06
C TYR A 224 -22.88 -20.88 3.54
N LEU A 225 -23.07 -22.12 3.09
CA LEU A 225 -23.19 -22.44 1.66
C LEU A 225 -24.42 -21.77 1.03
N ASP A 226 -25.56 -21.77 1.71
CA ASP A 226 -26.77 -21.08 1.26
C ASP A 226 -26.54 -19.57 1.10
N SER A 227 -25.80 -18.96 2.03
CA SER A 227 -25.46 -17.53 1.97
C SER A 227 -24.59 -17.19 0.74
N LEU A 228 -23.63 -18.06 0.37
CA LEU A 228 -22.80 -17.84 -0.82
C LEU A 228 -23.64 -17.81 -2.11
N VAL A 229 -24.67 -18.65 -2.18
CA VAL A 229 -25.61 -18.67 -3.32
C VAL A 229 -26.40 -17.36 -3.38
N LEU A 230 -26.82 -16.83 -2.24
CA LEU A 230 -27.54 -15.55 -2.19
C LEU A 230 -26.63 -14.36 -2.54
N PHE A 231 -25.40 -14.34 -2.03
CA PHE A 231 -24.43 -13.28 -2.32
C PHE A 231 -24.05 -13.24 -3.80
N SER A 232 -23.75 -14.39 -4.41
CA SER A 232 -23.41 -14.47 -5.84
C SER A 232 -24.53 -13.96 -6.74
N ARG A 233 -25.79 -14.31 -6.43
CA ARG A 233 -26.98 -13.80 -7.15
C ARG A 233 -27.19 -12.29 -6.98
N SER A 234 -26.93 -11.76 -5.79
CA SER A 234 -27.12 -10.34 -5.48
C SER A 234 -26.07 -9.45 -6.15
N CYS A 235 -24.84 -9.96 -6.33
CA CYS A 235 -23.77 -9.26 -7.04
C CYS A 235 -23.98 -9.26 -8.56
N GLN A 236 -24.56 -10.33 -9.12
CA GLN A 236 -24.88 -10.40 -10.55
C GLN A 236 -25.95 -9.42 -11.01
N GLN A 237 -26.82 -8.94 -10.12
CA GLN A 237 -27.87 -7.97 -10.46
C GLN A 237 -27.43 -6.49 -10.35
N ARG A 238 -26.19 -6.23 -9.93
CA ARG A 238 -25.64 -4.87 -9.78
C ARG A 238 -24.47 -4.55 -10.72
N GLY A 239 -24.11 -5.48 -11.62
CA GLY A 239 -23.19 -5.24 -12.73
C GLY A 239 -23.97 -5.01 -14.02
#